data_AF-A0A967YCX7-F1
#
_entry.id   AF-A0A967YCX7-F1
#
_cell.length_a   1.000
_cell.length_b   1.000
_cell.length_c   1.000
_cell.angle_alpha   90.00
_cell.angle_beta   90.00
_cell.angle_gamma   90.00
#
_symmetry.space_group_name_H-M   'P 1'
#
loop_
_entity.id
_entity.type
_entity.pdbx_description
1 polymer ?
#
loop_
_entity_poly.entity_id
_entity_poly.type
_entity_poly.pdbx_seq_one_letter_code
_entity_poly.pdbx_strand_id
1 'polypeptide(L)'
;MVWVVEKKIFYHILDMGFESVGIPVRVKFEFDVQNGKFVSDSLSVESLYNQQAVVKRYPGVRMDSLDKEIQRTIQREIRNYLQNLGYISNNI
;
A
#
# COMPACT_ATOMS: atom_id res chain seq x y z
N MET A 1 20.89 -2.18 14.34
CA MET A 1 20.31 -2.03 12.99
C MET A 1 19.60 -3.33 12.68
N VAL A 2 18.31 -3.26 12.38
CA VAL A 2 17.51 -4.45 12.04
C VAL A 2 16.69 -4.09 10.80
N TRP A 3 16.86 -4.88 9.75
CA TRP A 3 16.02 -4.80 8.56
C TRP A 3 14.75 -5.60 8.76
N VAL A 4 13.62 -4.94 8.64
CA VAL A 4 12.30 -5.57 8.67
C VAL A 4 11.82 -5.72 7.23
N VAL A 5 11.35 -6.92 6.88
CA VAL A 5 10.77 -7.22 5.57
C VAL A 5 9.39 -7.79 5.77
N GLU A 6 8.39 -7.15 5.18
CA GLU A 6 6.98 -7.51 5.32
C GLU A 6 6.39 -7.84 3.96
N LYS A 7 5.44 -8.79 3.97
CA LYS A 7 4.63 -9.16 2.81
C LYS A 7 3.16 -9.16 3.23
N LYS A 8 2.37 -8.30 2.63
CA LYS A 8 0.94 -8.13 2.96
C LYS A 8 0.09 -8.02 1.71
N ILE A 9 -1.21 -8.24 1.88
CA ILE A 9 -2.22 -7.94 0.88
C ILE A 9 -2.98 -6.73 1.39
N PHE A 10 -2.93 -5.63 0.65
CA PHE A 10 -3.77 -4.46 0.89
C PHE A 10 -4.91 -4.45 -0.11
N TYR A 11 -6.06 -3.93 0.30
CA TYR A 11 -7.21 -3.80 -0.58
C TYR A 11 -7.42 -2.34 -0.91
N HIS A 12 -7.28 -2.00 -2.19
CA HIS A 12 -7.72 -0.72 -2.70
C HIS A 12 -9.20 -0.84 -3.08
N ILE A 13 -10.03 0.03 -2.52
CA ILE A 13 -11.46 0.07 -2.83
C ILE A 13 -11.66 1.01 -4.01
N LEU A 14 -12.05 0.44 -5.15
CA LEU A 14 -12.51 1.18 -6.31
C LEU A 14 -14.02 1.40 -6.18
N ASP A 15 -14.44 2.65 -6.06
CA ASP A 15 -15.85 3.03 -6.01
C ASP A 15 -16.33 3.45 -7.40
N MET A 16 -17.35 2.77 -7.92
CA MET A 16 -17.97 3.05 -9.22
C MET A 16 -19.35 3.70 -9.09
N GLY A 17 -19.73 4.14 -7.88
CA GLY A 17 -20.97 4.86 -7.59
C GLY A 17 -22.20 3.97 -7.41
N PHE A 18 -22.26 2.82 -8.09
CA PHE A 18 -23.31 1.79 -7.91
C PHE A 18 -22.80 0.52 -7.24
N GLU A 19 -21.48 0.28 -7.27
CA GLU A 19 -20.81 -0.80 -6.56
C GLU A 19 -19.39 -0.38 -6.14
N SER A 20 -18.88 -1.00 -5.07
CA SER A 20 -17.50 -0.85 -4.63
C SER A 20 -16.79 -2.19 -4.69
N VAL A 21 -15.58 -2.19 -5.25
CA VAL A 21 -14.82 -3.41 -5.50
C VAL A 21 -13.47 -3.31 -4.80
N GLY A 22 -13.14 -4.33 -4.01
CA GLY A 22 -11.80 -4.49 -3.44
C GLY A 22 -10.84 -5.08 -4.46
N ILE A 23 -9.84 -4.30 -4.86
CA ILE A 23 -8.71 -4.76 -5.67
C ILE A 23 -7.59 -5.20 -4.71
N PRO A 24 -7.28 -6.51 -4.64
CA PRO A 24 -6.18 -6.99 -3.81
C PRO A 24 -4.85 -6.63 -4.46
N VAL A 25 -3.98 -6.01 -3.67
CA VAL A 25 -2.62 -5.61 -4.05
C VAL A 25 -1.65 -6.31 -3.12
N ARG A 26 -0.78 -7.15 -3.69
CA ARG A 26 0.33 -7.75 -2.94
C ARG A 26 1.41 -6.69 -2.80
N VAL A 27 1.82 -6.44 -1.56
CA VAL A 27 2.86 -5.46 -1.25
C VAL A 27 3.95 -6.16 -0.47
N LYS A 28 5.19 -6.04 -0.96
CA LYS A 28 6.39 -6.30 -0.20
C LYS A 28 7.00 -4.95 0.15
N PHE A 29 7.33 -4.73 1.41
CA PHE A 29 8.04 -3.52 1.81
C PHE A 29 9.10 -3.85 2.85
N GLU A 30 10.19 -3.11 2.80
CA GLU A 30 11.34 -3.30 3.67
C GLU A 30 11.87 -1.95 4.16
N PHE A 31 12.35 -1.93 5.40
CA PHE A 31 12.82 -0.72 6.06
C PHE A 31 13.79 -1.06 7.19
N ASP A 32 14.61 -0.08 7.55
CA ASP A 32 15.52 -0.17 8.69
C ASP A 32 14.87 0.37 9.97
N VAL A 33 15.16 -0.33 11.07
CA VAL A 33 14.79 0.05 12.43
C VAL A 33 16.06 0.28 13.24
N GLN A 34 16.20 1.51 13.75
CA GLN A 34 17.30 1.93 14.61
C GLN A 34 16.75 2.44 15.94
N ASN A 35 17.27 1.89 17.06
CA ASN A 35 16.80 2.22 18.41
C ASN A 35 15.27 2.12 18.55
N GLY A 36 14.68 1.10 17.92
CA GLY A 36 13.23 0.87 17.92
C GLY A 36 12.41 1.83 17.06
N LYS A 37 13.04 2.68 16.25
CA LYS A 37 12.37 3.68 15.39
C LYS A 37 12.63 3.42 13.91
N PHE A 38 11.63 3.74 13.10
CA PHE A 38 11.72 3.69 11.64
C PHE A 38 12.66 4.78 11.10
N VAL A 39 13.51 4.41 10.13
CA VAL A 39 14.36 5.35 9.37
C VAL A 39 13.66 5.70 8.07
N SER A 40 13.23 6.96 7.91
CA SER A 40 12.36 7.40 6.80
C SER A 40 12.88 7.04 5.41
N ASP A 41 14.17 7.24 5.18
CA ASP A 41 14.77 7.15 3.85
C ASP A 41 15.15 5.71 3.48
N SER A 42 14.88 4.75 4.39
CA SER A 42 15.18 3.33 4.19
C SER A 42 14.02 2.54 3.56
N LEU A 43 12.84 3.14 3.43
CA LEU A 43 11.64 2.43 2.96
C LEU A 43 11.74 2.11 1.47
N SER A 44 11.73 0.82 1.15
CA SER A 44 11.57 0.30 -0.20
C SER A 44 10.25 -0.46 -0.30
N VAL A 45 9.51 -0.24 -1.39
CA VAL A 45 8.17 -0.82 -1.61
C VAL A 45 8.07 -1.40 -3.00
N GLU A 46 7.65 -2.65 -3.07
CA GLU A 46 7.28 -3.35 -4.30
C GLU A 46 5.80 -3.74 -4.22
N SER A 47 5.05 -3.52 -5.31
CA SER A 47 3.62 -3.82 -5.34
C SER A 47 3.21 -4.54 -6.62
N LEU A 48 2.28 -5.49 -6.52
CA LEU A 48 1.75 -6.25 -7.63
C LEU A 48 0.24 -6.42 -7.51
N TYR A 49 -0.48 -6.10 -8.58
CA TYR A 49 -1.89 -6.43 -8.75
C TYR A 49 -2.19 -6.74 -10.22
N ASN A 50 -3.32 -7.41 -10.47
CA ASN A 50 -3.67 -7.86 -11.81
C ASN A 50 -4.35 -6.75 -12.62
N GLN A 51 -3.55 -5.85 -13.20
CA GLN A 51 -4.03 -4.75 -14.04
C GLN A 51 -4.93 -5.23 -15.18
N GLN A 52 -4.53 -6.28 -15.90
CA GLN A 52 -5.29 -6.81 -17.04
C GLN A 52 -6.69 -7.28 -16.62
N ALA A 53 -6.81 -7.97 -15.48
CA ALA A 53 -8.10 -8.40 -14.96
C ALA A 53 -8.99 -7.22 -14.58
N VAL A 54 -8.41 -6.14 -14.03
CA VAL A 54 -9.16 -4.92 -13.68
C VAL A 54 -9.67 -4.23 -14.95
N VAL A 55 -8.82 -4.01 -15.96
CA VAL A 55 -9.24 -3.41 -17.25
C VAL A 55 -10.35 -4.22 -17.90
N LYS A 56 -10.18 -5.55 -17.95
CA LYS A 56 -11.14 -6.45 -18.60
C LYS A 56 -12.51 -6.43 -17.92
N ARG A 57 -12.52 -6.34 -16.58
CA ARG A 57 -13.75 -6.40 -15.79
C ARG A 57 -14.44 -5.04 -15.71
N TYR A 58 -13.67 -3.95 -15.74
CA TYR A 58 -14.17 -2.59 -15.58
C TYR A 58 -13.69 -1.70 -16.74
N PRO A 59 -14.27 -1.89 -17.95
CA PRO A 59 -13.93 -1.09 -19.12
C PRO A 59 -14.34 0.37 -18.88
N GLY A 60 -13.36 1.26 -18.78
CA GLY A 60 -13.55 2.68 -18.46
C GLY A 60 -12.67 3.18 -17.31
N VAL A 61 -12.09 2.26 -16.52
CA VAL A 61 -11.10 2.63 -15.50
C VAL A 61 -9.84 3.18 -16.17
N ARG A 62 -9.46 4.41 -15.80
CA ARG A 62 -8.21 5.02 -16.24
C ARG A 62 -7.06 4.46 -15.41
N MET A 63 -6.25 3.60 -16.02
CA MET A 63 -5.18 2.88 -15.31
C MET A 63 -4.18 3.81 -14.62
N ASP A 64 -3.76 4.91 -15.25
CA ASP A 64 -2.84 5.88 -14.63
C ASP A 64 -3.41 6.52 -13.35
N SER A 65 -4.72 6.73 -13.30
CA SER A 65 -5.40 7.25 -12.11
C SER A 65 -5.48 6.17 -11.03
N LEU A 66 -5.86 4.95 -11.42
CA LEU A 66 -5.96 3.82 -10.51
C LEU A 66 -4.60 3.47 -9.89
N ASP A 67 -3.52 3.44 -10.67
CA ASP A 67 -2.17 3.18 -10.15
C ASP A 67 -1.80 4.21 -9.07
N LYS A 68 -2.07 5.49 -9.30
CA LYS A 68 -1.82 6.55 -8.31
C LYS A 68 -2.65 6.37 -7.04
N GLU A 69 -3.92 5.98 -7.17
CA GLU A 69 -4.82 5.74 -6.04
C GLU A 69 -4.42 4.50 -5.23
N ILE A 70 -3.99 3.45 -5.91
CA ILE A 70 -3.41 2.26 -5.30
C ILE A 70 -2.14 2.64 -4.54
N GLN A 71 -1.22 3.39 -5.15
CA GLN A 71 0.00 3.81 -4.46
C GLN A 71 -0.30 4.64 -3.20
N ARG A 72 -1.27 5.55 -3.25
CA ARG A 72 -1.73 6.29 -2.06
C ARG A 72 -2.29 5.35 -0.98
N THR A 73 -3.05 4.34 -1.39
CA THR A 73 -3.58 3.32 -0.48
C THR A 73 -2.44 2.56 0.20
N ILE A 74 -1.46 2.10 -0.57
CA ILE A 74 -0.29 1.39 -0.05
C ILE A 74 0.46 2.25 0.96
N GLN A 75 0.76 3.52 0.63
CA GLN A 75 1.46 4.43 1.52
C GLN A 75 0.69 4.66 2.84
N ARG A 76 -0.64 4.80 2.76
CA ARG A 76 -1.49 4.91 3.95
C ARG A 76 -1.43 3.64 4.81
N GLU A 77 -1.57 2.47 4.21
CA GLU A 77 -1.56 1.19 4.96
C GLU A 77 -0.18 0.90 5.59
N ILE A 78 0.91 1.21 4.90
CA ILE A 78 2.28 1.10 5.47
C ILE A 78 2.42 2.06 6.65
N ARG A 79 1.96 3.32 6.51
CA ARG A 79 2.01 4.30 7.61
C ARG A 79 1.22 3.81 8.82
N ASN A 80 -0.01 3.31 8.61
CA ASN A 80 -0.84 2.74 9.67
C ASN A 80 -0.14 1.56 10.35
N TYR A 81 0.49 0.67 9.56
CA TYR A 81 1.27 -0.44 10.09
C TYR A 81 2.43 0.04 10.98
N LEU A 82 3.22 1.01 10.51
CA LEU A 82 4.34 1.57 11.28
C LEU A 82 3.87 2.26 12.57
N GLN A 83 2.72 2.95 12.53
CA GLN A 83 2.09 3.57 13.70
C GLN A 83 1.63 2.53 14.72
N ASN A 84 0.92 1.49 14.25
CA ASN A 84 0.38 0.43 15.10
C ASN A 84 1.48 -0.37 15.83
N LEU A 85 2.67 -0.46 15.23
CA LEU A 85 3.83 -1.10 15.84
C LEU A 85 4.71 -0.14 16.66
N GLY A 86 4.36 1.16 16.71
CA GLY A 86 5.10 2.16 17.47
C GLY A 86 6.41 2.61 16.83
N TYR A 87 6.65 2.28 15.56
CA TYR A 87 7.87 2.69 14.84
C TYR A 87 7.87 4.18 14.49
N ILE A 88 6.69 4.80 14.37
CA ILE A 88 6.49 6.24 14.16
C ILE A 88 5.40 6.76 15.11
N SER A 89 5.44 8.06 15.45
CA SER A 89 4.46 8.67 16.34
C SER A 89 3.09 8.84 15.67
N ASN A 90 2.02 8.73 16.48
CA ASN A 90 0.68 9.16 16.10
C ASN A 90 0.63 10.69 16.12
N ASN A 91 1.06 11.34 15.03
CA ASN A 91 0.73 12.75 14.84
C ASN A 91 -0.74 12.81 14.42
N ILE A 92 -1.58 13.32 15.34
CA ILE A 92 -2.97 13.76 15.11
C ILE A 92 -2.95 14.98 14.19
#